data_AF-A0AAV5XT49-F1
#
_entry.id   AF-A0AAV5XT49-F1
#
_cell.length_a   1.000
_cell.length_b   1.000
_cell.length_c   1.000
_cell.angle_alpha   90.00
_cell.angle_beta   90.00
_cell.angle_gamma   90.00
#
_symmetry.space_group_name_H-M   'P 1'
#
loop_
_entity.id
_entity.type
_entity.pdbx_description
1 polymer ?
#
loop_
_entity_poly.entity_id
_entity_poly.type
_entity_poly.pdbx_seq_one_letter_code
_entity_poly.pdbx_strand_id
1 'polypeptide(L)'
;MIERLNFYDVYGYLLPGLGLLGVIWFPFWFVAHYELPAAWSSALVILVLGYLAGHALAPLSRLAFPHGRVLPATQGPGTATPASKGPAILKRRAPSDYLLDRSDPTIAESVKRALGELIHRRFGIDVLGPAEMPMEPDKRERAEAELTRRRTTAFMLCRRALLQHKVGSYAEQFEGLYALMRGWTTVAWMSVVYHLGWIGGRSIPDLVPVWTAEAGLAAAGAAVIAYGIHDYRRERDVRRLRRPPVLYDPWGFRLVTLALFFFGALVETQVRPASALQWSTVYTLAGVAAISGVLALRFHSVYHYFAGSFAETVYRDFYSLERYQPGTESAGATRRER
;
A
#
# COMPACT_ATOMS: atom_id res chain seq x y z
N MET A 1 -1.51 28.32 5.99
CA MET A 1 -1.29 27.03 6.68
C MET A 1 -2.07 25.87 6.07
N ILE A 2 -3.25 26.08 5.45
CA ILE A 2 -4.04 25.04 4.77
C ILE A 2 -3.41 24.55 3.45
N GLU A 3 -2.50 25.32 2.83
CA GLU A 3 -1.76 24.92 1.62
C GLU A 3 -0.89 23.66 1.79
N ARG A 4 -0.73 23.14 3.01
CA ARG A 4 0.07 21.94 3.31
C ARG A 4 -0.77 20.69 3.54
N LEU A 5 -2.09 20.78 3.55
CA LEU A 5 -2.96 19.60 3.60
C LEU A 5 -3.01 19.02 2.19
N ASN A 6 -2.04 18.16 1.87
CA ASN A 6 -1.96 17.56 0.55
C ASN A 6 -3.14 16.60 0.36
N PHE A 7 -3.59 16.44 -0.87
CA PHE A 7 -4.52 15.39 -1.28
C PHE A 7 -4.08 14.04 -0.70
N TYR A 8 -2.78 13.73 -0.74
CA TYR A 8 -2.26 12.50 -0.15
C TYR A 8 -2.52 12.37 1.36
N ASP A 9 -2.52 13.46 2.13
CA ASP A 9 -2.72 13.40 3.57
C ASP A 9 -4.17 13.05 3.93
N VAL A 10 -5.12 13.63 3.18
CA VAL A 10 -6.55 13.34 3.37
C VAL A 10 -6.86 11.89 2.99
N TYR A 11 -6.44 11.50 1.78
CA TYR A 11 -6.81 10.21 1.21
C TYR A 11 -5.96 9.05 1.75
N GLY A 12 -4.67 9.28 2.00
CA GLY A 12 -3.74 8.27 2.48
C GLY A 12 -3.74 8.06 3.99
N TYR A 13 -4.14 9.08 4.78
CA TYR A 13 -4.10 9.01 6.24
C TYR A 13 -5.46 9.29 6.88
N LEU A 14 -6.02 10.49 6.70
CA LEU A 14 -7.20 10.92 7.45
C LEU A 14 -8.40 9.98 7.22
N LEU A 15 -8.80 9.74 5.97
CA LEU A 15 -9.98 8.93 5.66
C LEU A 15 -9.84 7.47 6.12
N PRO A 16 -8.73 6.74 5.85
CA PRO A 16 -8.54 5.41 6.42
C PRO A 16 -8.54 5.40 7.95
N GLY A 17 -7.92 6.40 8.59
CA GLY A 17 -7.89 6.48 10.05
C GLY A 17 -9.26 6.74 10.67
N LEU A 18 -10.08 7.60 10.08
CA LEU A 18 -11.48 7.77 10.45
C LEU A 18 -12.28 6.48 10.25
N GLY A 19 -12.04 5.75 9.15
CA GLY A 19 -12.63 4.44 8.92
C GLY A 19 -12.29 3.44 10.02
N LEU A 20 -11.03 3.41 10.47
CA LEU A 20 -10.59 2.55 11.56
C LEU A 20 -11.27 2.91 12.89
N LEU A 21 -11.34 4.20 13.23
CA LEU A 21 -12.04 4.66 14.43
C LEU A 21 -13.53 4.31 14.38
N GLY A 22 -14.17 4.47 13.22
CA GLY A 22 -15.57 4.07 13.01
C GLY A 22 -15.80 2.57 13.22
N VAL A 23 -14.90 1.73 12.72
CA VAL A 23 -14.94 0.27 12.92
C VAL A 23 -14.81 -0.10 14.40
N ILE A 24 -13.88 0.54 15.12
CA ILE A 24 -13.69 0.28 16.56
C ILE A 24 -14.89 0.77 17.37
N TRP A 25 -15.49 1.89 16.98
CA TRP A 25 -16.63 2.48 17.67
C TRP A 25 -17.95 1.75 17.40
N PHE A 26 -18.11 1.16 16.22
CA PHE A 26 -19.39 0.60 15.74
C PHE A 26 -20.09 -0.32 16.75
N PRO A 27 -19.43 -1.28 17.42
CA PRO A 27 -20.08 -2.11 18.42
C PRO A 27 -20.60 -1.33 19.63
N PHE A 28 -19.90 -0.29 20.10
CA PHE A 28 -20.34 0.52 21.24
C PHE A 28 -21.63 1.28 20.93
N TRP A 29 -21.69 1.87 19.73
CA TRP A 29 -22.90 2.54 19.25
C TRP A 29 -24.06 1.55 19.07
N PHE A 30 -23.79 0.40 18.43
CA PHE A 30 -24.83 -0.56 18.10
C PHE A 30 -25.35 -1.33 19.33
N VAL A 31 -24.46 -1.73 20.24
CA VAL A 31 -24.77 -2.62 21.36
C VAL A 31 -25.13 -1.86 22.63
N ALA A 32 -24.35 -0.85 22.96
CA ALA A 32 -24.51 -0.10 24.21
C ALA A 32 -25.20 1.25 24.00
N HIS A 33 -25.66 1.55 22.77
CA HIS A 33 -26.32 2.79 22.41
C HIS A 33 -25.51 4.04 22.81
N TYR A 34 -24.18 3.92 22.83
CA TYR A 34 -23.33 5.06 23.10
C TYR A 34 -23.36 6.02 21.91
N GLU A 35 -23.84 7.23 22.14
CA GLU A 35 -23.81 8.31 21.16
C GLU A 35 -22.50 9.10 21.31
N LEU A 36 -21.90 9.47 20.17
CA LEU A 36 -20.78 10.40 20.20
C LEU A 36 -21.32 11.80 20.52
N PRO A 37 -20.63 12.59 21.37
CA PRO A 37 -21.03 13.97 21.62
C PRO A 37 -21.09 14.75 20.30
N ALA A 38 -22.20 15.46 20.05
CA ALA A 38 -22.43 16.23 18.81
C ALA A 38 -21.69 17.59 18.77
N ALA A 39 -20.83 17.87 19.75
CA ALA A 39 -20.13 19.14 19.83
C ALA A 39 -19.10 19.33 18.71
N TRP A 40 -18.89 20.56 18.24
CA TRP A 40 -17.83 20.86 17.26
C TRP A 40 -16.42 20.47 17.77
N SER A 41 -16.19 20.57 19.08
CA SER A 41 -14.93 20.20 19.71
C SER A 41 -14.65 18.70 19.62
N SER A 42 -15.65 17.82 19.77
CA SER A 42 -15.47 16.38 19.61
C SER A 42 -15.21 16.01 18.15
N ALA A 43 -15.88 16.67 17.19
CA ALA A 43 -15.59 16.47 15.77
C ALA A 43 -14.13 16.79 15.42
N LEU A 44 -13.60 17.91 15.92
CA LEU A 44 -12.19 18.27 15.72
C LEU A 44 -11.24 17.24 16.34
N VAL A 45 -11.53 16.77 17.55
CA VAL A 45 -10.74 15.72 18.20
C VAL A 45 -10.75 14.44 17.38
N ILE A 46 -11.91 14.02 16.86
CA ILE A 46 -12.03 12.83 16.00
C ILE A 46 -11.21 12.98 14.72
N LEU A 47 -11.19 14.16 14.09
CA LEU A 47 -10.36 14.41 12.92
C LEU A 47 -8.86 14.27 13.23
N VAL A 48 -8.40 14.83 14.36
CA VAL A 48 -7.01 14.71 14.79
C VAL A 48 -6.65 13.26 15.10
N LEU A 49 -7.49 12.55 15.86
CA LEU A 49 -7.28 11.13 16.17
C LEU A 49 -7.30 10.27 14.91
N GLY A 50 -8.21 10.55 13.98
CA GLY A 50 -8.30 9.88 12.69
C GLY A 50 -7.03 10.07 11.87
N TYR A 51 -6.51 11.30 11.81
CA TYR A 51 -5.24 11.56 11.14
C TYR A 51 -4.06 10.77 11.75
N LEU A 52 -3.95 10.75 13.08
CA LEU A 52 -2.90 9.99 13.79
C LEU A 52 -3.04 8.47 13.57
N ALA A 53 -4.28 7.95 13.66
CA ALA A 53 -4.57 6.55 13.40
C ALA A 53 -4.22 6.16 11.96
N GLY A 54 -4.51 7.02 10.99
CA GLY A 54 -4.13 6.85 9.60
C GLY A 54 -2.62 6.78 9.38
N HIS A 55 -1.87 7.65 10.06
CA HIS A 55 -0.40 7.61 10.06
C HIS A 55 0.15 6.31 10.64
N ALA A 56 -0.44 5.79 11.72
CA ALA A 56 -0.07 4.49 12.29
C ALA A 56 -0.44 3.32 11.35
N LEU A 57 -1.55 3.42 10.62
CA LEU A 57 -2.03 2.41 9.70
C LEU A 57 -1.18 2.34 8.41
N ALA A 58 -0.63 3.47 7.96
CA ALA A 58 0.06 3.53 6.67
C ALA A 58 1.30 2.62 6.55
N PRO A 59 2.23 2.52 7.53
CA PRO A 59 3.30 1.52 7.53
C PRO A 59 2.77 0.08 7.49
N LEU A 60 1.77 -0.26 8.32
CA LEU A 60 1.18 -1.59 8.37
C LEU A 60 0.58 -1.99 7.01
N SER A 61 -0.16 -1.07 6.40
CA SER A 61 -0.79 -1.29 5.09
C SER A 61 0.23 -1.51 3.97
N ARG A 62 1.36 -0.78 3.99
CA ARG A 62 2.44 -0.93 3.00
C ARG A 62 3.11 -2.29 3.07
N LEU A 63 3.31 -2.81 4.27
CA LEU A 63 3.93 -4.12 4.51
C LEU A 63 2.99 -5.28 4.20
N ALA A 64 1.71 -5.14 4.54
CA ALA A 64 0.68 -6.16 4.32
C ALA A 64 0.25 -6.27 2.84
N PHE A 65 0.12 -5.12 2.18
CA PHE A 65 -0.42 -5.02 0.82
C PHE A 65 0.56 -4.29 -0.09
N PRO A 66 1.66 -4.94 -0.53
CA PRO A 66 2.58 -4.34 -1.50
C PRO A 66 1.94 -4.25 -2.90
N HIS A 67 2.30 -3.19 -3.63
CA HIS A 67 1.72 -2.84 -4.94
C HIS A 67 2.30 -3.63 -6.11
N GLY A 68 3.42 -4.34 -5.90
CA GLY A 68 4.03 -5.06 -7.00
C GLY A 68 3.21 -6.27 -7.40
N ARG A 69 3.14 -6.57 -8.69
CA ARG A 69 2.54 -7.81 -9.19
C ARG A 69 3.57 -8.93 -9.13
N VAL A 70 3.10 -10.12 -8.83
CA VAL A 70 3.92 -11.34 -8.91
C VAL A 70 3.95 -11.74 -10.39
N LEU A 71 5.09 -11.52 -11.03
CA LEU A 71 5.28 -11.86 -12.45
C LEU A 71 6.19 -13.08 -12.53
N PRO A 72 5.95 -14.00 -13.49
CA PRO A 72 6.95 -15.01 -13.81
C PRO A 72 8.23 -14.28 -14.21
N ALA A 73 9.38 -14.74 -13.71
CA ALA A 73 10.66 -14.27 -14.21
C ALA A 73 10.61 -14.36 -15.74
N THR A 74 10.85 -13.23 -16.41
CA THR A 74 10.70 -13.09 -17.86
C THR A 74 11.46 -14.24 -18.50
N GLN A 75 10.81 -15.27 -19.01
CA GLN A 75 11.54 -16.33 -19.70
C GLN A 75 11.98 -15.70 -21.02
N GLY A 76 13.29 -15.59 -21.22
CA GLY A 76 13.80 -15.06 -22.49
C GLY A 76 13.26 -15.94 -23.63
N PRO A 77 12.85 -15.38 -24.77
CA PRO A 77 12.10 -16.08 -25.82
C PRO A 77 12.87 -17.22 -26.54
N GLY A 78 13.96 -17.75 -25.99
CA GLY A 78 14.81 -18.75 -26.65
C GLY A 78 15.21 -19.98 -25.84
N THR A 79 14.80 -20.15 -24.58
CA THR A 79 15.30 -21.28 -23.74
C THR A 79 14.21 -22.09 -23.05
N ALA A 80 13.06 -22.26 -23.71
CA ALA A 80 12.03 -23.20 -23.28
C ALA A 80 12.42 -24.64 -23.67
N THR A 81 13.53 -25.16 -23.15
CA THR A 81 13.69 -26.62 -23.07
C THR A 81 12.81 -27.10 -21.90
N PRO A 82 11.81 -27.96 -22.12
CA PRO A 82 10.82 -28.36 -21.12
C PRO A 82 11.36 -29.18 -19.92
N ALA A 83 12.69 -29.34 -19.82
CA ALA A 83 13.36 -30.23 -18.89
C ALA A 83 14.04 -29.53 -17.69
N SER A 84 14.32 -28.22 -17.73
CA SER A 84 14.85 -27.50 -16.54
C SER A 84 13.71 -26.95 -15.67
N LYS A 85 12.88 -27.85 -15.13
CA LYS A 85 11.78 -27.56 -14.20
C LYS A 85 12.29 -27.14 -12.81
N GLY A 86 13.06 -26.06 -12.72
CA GLY A 86 13.16 -25.31 -11.47
C GLY A 86 11.82 -24.62 -11.20
N PRO A 87 11.39 -24.47 -9.94
CA PRO A 87 10.22 -23.65 -9.63
C PRO A 87 10.46 -22.24 -10.18
N ALA A 88 9.54 -21.75 -11.02
CA ALA A 88 9.63 -20.41 -11.57
C ALA A 88 9.80 -19.41 -10.42
N ILE A 89 10.91 -18.68 -10.39
CA ILE A 89 11.15 -17.68 -9.36
C ILE A 89 10.16 -16.54 -9.62
N LEU A 90 9.10 -16.52 -8.85
CA LEU A 90 8.07 -15.50 -8.89
C LEU A 90 8.59 -14.23 -8.22
N LYS A 91 8.86 -13.18 -9.01
CA LYS A 91 9.38 -11.91 -8.50
C LYS A 91 8.26 -10.88 -8.46
N ARG A 92 8.17 -10.15 -7.34
CA ARG A 92 7.22 -9.06 -7.18
C ARG A 92 7.81 -7.77 -7.77
N ARG A 93 7.17 -7.20 -8.80
CA ARG A 93 7.63 -5.99 -9.51
C ARG A 93 6.57 -4.89 -9.48
N ALA A 94 6.99 -3.66 -9.21
CA ALA A 94 6.09 -2.50 -9.19
C ALA A 94 5.59 -2.14 -10.60
N PRO A 95 4.40 -1.53 -10.76
CA PRO A 95 3.93 -1.04 -12.07
C PRO A 95 4.91 -0.10 -12.77
N SER A 96 5.58 0.78 -12.02
CA SER A 96 6.63 1.65 -12.57
C SER A 96 7.81 0.88 -13.18
N ASP A 97 8.02 -0.39 -12.82
CA ASP A 97 9.08 -1.22 -13.35
C ASP A 97 8.61 -2.05 -14.56
N TYR A 98 7.52 -2.80 -14.44
CA TYR A 98 7.09 -3.72 -15.51
C TYR A 98 6.38 -3.05 -16.68
N LEU A 99 5.82 -1.84 -16.52
CA LEU A 99 5.14 -1.14 -17.63
C LEU A 99 6.08 -0.83 -18.79
N LEU A 100 7.39 -0.78 -18.57
CA LEU A 100 8.40 -0.60 -19.62
C LEU A 100 8.95 -1.93 -20.17
N ASP A 101 8.46 -3.09 -19.72
CA ASP A 101 8.80 -4.38 -20.32
C ASP A 101 8.25 -4.48 -21.73
N ARG A 102 9.01 -5.09 -22.66
CA ARG A 102 8.51 -5.36 -24.03
C ARG A 102 7.28 -6.28 -24.05
N SER A 103 7.16 -7.15 -23.06
CA SER A 103 6.06 -8.12 -22.94
C SER A 103 4.77 -7.51 -22.39
N ASP A 104 4.83 -6.33 -21.77
CA ASP A 104 3.64 -5.68 -21.23
C ASP A 104 2.88 -4.94 -22.36
N PRO A 105 1.58 -5.20 -22.57
CA PRO A 105 0.83 -4.59 -23.68
C PRO A 105 0.22 -3.22 -23.32
N THR A 106 0.35 -2.75 -22.07
CA THR A 106 -0.36 -1.56 -21.57
C THR A 106 0.07 -0.29 -22.32
N ILE A 107 1.36 -0.16 -22.61
CA ILE A 107 1.92 0.92 -23.42
C ILE A 107 2.40 0.32 -24.74
N ALA A 108 2.06 0.95 -25.87
CA ALA A 108 2.52 0.49 -27.18
C ALA A 108 4.06 0.49 -27.27
N GLU A 109 4.65 -0.53 -27.90
CA GLU A 109 6.11 -0.70 -27.99
C GLU A 109 6.82 0.50 -28.65
N SER A 110 6.20 1.13 -29.65
CA SER A 110 6.72 2.36 -30.28
C SER A 110 6.81 3.53 -29.29
N VAL A 111 5.81 3.67 -28.41
CA VAL A 111 5.78 4.68 -27.35
C VAL A 111 6.81 4.34 -26.28
N LYS A 112 6.99 3.06 -25.90
CA LYS A 112 8.03 2.62 -24.95
C LYS A 112 9.42 3.00 -25.42
N ARG A 113 9.74 2.75 -26.70
CA ARG A 113 11.04 3.11 -27.28
C ARG A 113 11.27 4.61 -27.26
N ALA A 114 10.31 5.39 -27.76
CA ALA A 114 10.40 6.84 -27.75
C ALA A 114 10.52 7.42 -26.33
N LEU A 115 9.76 6.89 -25.37
CA LEU A 115 9.86 7.26 -23.96
C LEU A 115 11.23 6.91 -23.38
N GLY A 116 11.76 5.72 -23.68
CA GLY A 116 13.10 5.29 -23.25
C GLY A 116 14.19 6.21 -23.78
N GLU A 117 14.11 6.62 -25.05
CA GLU A 117 15.02 7.60 -25.65
C GLU A 117 14.91 8.98 -24.99
N LEU A 118 13.70 9.45 -24.68
CA LEU A 118 13.49 10.71 -23.97
C LEU A 118 14.06 10.67 -22.56
N ILE A 119 13.81 9.61 -21.80
CA ILE A 119 14.38 9.41 -20.45
C ILE A 119 15.91 9.37 -20.52
N HIS A 120 16.48 8.67 -21.51
CA HIS A 120 17.92 8.61 -21.70
C HIS A 120 18.50 9.99 -22.04
N ARG A 121 17.88 10.72 -22.96
CA ARG A 121 18.31 12.08 -23.34
C ARG A 121 18.24 13.06 -22.18
N ARG A 122 17.15 13.02 -21.40
CA ARG A 122 16.89 13.98 -20.31
C ARG A 122 17.69 13.68 -19.05
N PHE A 123 17.85 12.41 -18.70
CA PHE A 123 18.40 11.99 -17.41
C PHE A 123 19.65 11.11 -17.51
N GLY A 124 20.07 10.69 -18.71
CA GLY A 124 21.19 9.78 -18.90
C GLY A 124 20.92 8.33 -18.45
N ILE A 125 19.65 7.94 -18.27
CA ILE A 125 19.26 6.63 -17.75
C ILE A 125 18.70 5.77 -18.88
N ASP A 126 19.33 4.63 -19.15
CA ASP A 126 18.75 3.58 -20.00
C ASP A 126 17.77 2.70 -19.20
N VAL A 127 16.50 2.72 -19.62
CA VAL A 127 15.38 1.99 -19.02
C VAL A 127 14.87 0.82 -19.87
N LEU A 128 15.34 0.68 -21.11
CA LEU A 128 14.88 -0.40 -21.99
C LEU A 128 15.66 -1.70 -21.74
N GLY A 129 16.83 -1.59 -21.10
CA GLY A 129 17.67 -2.72 -20.74
C GLY A 129 18.39 -3.30 -21.95
N PRO A 130 19.36 -4.21 -21.72
CA PRO A 130 20.07 -4.85 -22.82
C PRO A 130 19.08 -5.66 -23.67
N ALA A 131 19.27 -5.62 -24.99
CA ALA A 131 18.61 -6.58 -25.89
C ALA A 131 18.88 -8.00 -25.39
N GLU A 132 17.93 -8.92 -25.60
CA GLU A 132 17.92 -10.30 -25.10
C GLU A 132 19.13 -11.10 -25.58
N MET A 133 20.28 -10.86 -24.95
CA MET A 133 21.50 -11.62 -25.17
C MET A 133 21.52 -12.78 -24.20
N PRO A 134 21.95 -13.98 -24.64
CA PRO A 134 22.13 -15.11 -23.75
C PRO A 134 23.15 -14.74 -22.67
N MET A 135 22.68 -14.61 -21.43
CA MET A 135 23.48 -14.32 -20.24
C MET A 135 23.41 -15.50 -19.29
N GLU A 136 24.50 -15.76 -18.57
CA GLU A 136 24.50 -16.69 -17.43
C GLU A 136 23.43 -16.28 -16.40
N PRO A 137 22.79 -17.23 -15.70
CA PRO A 137 21.70 -16.95 -14.75
C PRO A 137 22.05 -15.87 -13.71
N ASP A 138 23.24 -15.93 -13.11
CA ASP A 138 23.68 -14.96 -12.09
C ASP A 138 23.89 -13.55 -12.69
N LYS A 139 24.43 -13.48 -13.91
CA LYS A 139 24.61 -12.20 -14.63
C LYS A 139 23.26 -11.61 -15.02
N ARG A 140 22.31 -12.46 -15.42
CA ARG A 140 20.94 -12.07 -15.74
C ARG A 140 20.20 -11.52 -14.52
N GLU A 141 20.27 -12.19 -13.37
CA GLU A 141 19.64 -11.69 -12.14
C GLU A 141 20.19 -10.32 -11.74
N ARG A 142 21.52 -10.14 -11.81
CA ARG A 142 22.17 -8.85 -11.56
C ARG A 142 21.73 -7.77 -12.57
N ALA A 143 21.64 -8.12 -13.85
CA ALA A 143 21.18 -7.20 -14.90
C ALA A 143 19.71 -6.79 -14.70
N GLU A 144 18.83 -7.72 -14.32
CA GLU A 144 17.42 -7.45 -14.03
C GLU A 144 17.25 -6.59 -12.77
N ALA A 145 18.03 -6.85 -11.71
CA ALA A 145 18.04 -6.02 -10.51
C ALA A 145 18.54 -4.59 -10.80
N GLU A 146 19.58 -4.46 -11.61
CA GLU A 146 20.09 -3.17 -12.08
C GLU A 146 19.06 -2.42 -12.92
N LEU A 147 18.40 -3.10 -13.85
CA LEU A 147 17.33 -2.53 -14.67
C LEU A 147 16.16 -2.04 -13.81
N THR A 148 15.73 -2.85 -12.83
CA THR A 148 14.69 -2.48 -11.86
C THR A 148 15.06 -1.19 -11.12
N ARG A 149 16.33 -1.07 -10.69
CA ARG A 149 16.85 0.13 -10.03
C ARG A 149 16.79 1.34 -10.95
N ARG A 150 17.30 1.23 -12.18
CA ARG A 150 17.28 2.31 -13.18
C ARG A 150 15.87 2.79 -13.50
N ARG A 151 14.93 1.86 -13.70
CA ARG A 151 13.52 2.19 -13.96
C ARG A 151 12.86 2.89 -12.78
N THR A 152 13.12 2.43 -11.57
CA THR A 152 12.63 3.09 -10.34
C THR A 152 13.17 4.52 -10.23
N THR A 153 14.47 4.72 -10.48
CA THR A 153 15.07 6.06 -10.49
C THR A 153 14.48 6.94 -11.57
N ALA A 154 14.36 6.44 -12.81
CA ALA A 154 13.75 7.16 -13.92
C ALA A 154 12.30 7.56 -13.63
N PHE A 155 11.50 6.65 -13.06
CA PHE A 155 10.13 6.92 -12.66
C PHE A 155 10.04 8.12 -11.70
N MET A 156 10.89 8.14 -10.66
CA MET A 156 10.90 9.24 -9.68
C MET A 156 11.34 10.57 -10.30
N LEU A 157 12.28 10.55 -11.26
CA LEU A 157 12.69 11.75 -12.00
C LEU A 157 11.60 12.27 -12.94
N CYS A 158 10.93 11.38 -13.68
CA CYS A 158 9.79 11.73 -14.53
C CYS A 158 8.67 12.38 -13.69
N ARG A 159 8.31 11.75 -12.57
CA ARG A 159 7.33 12.32 -11.63
C ARG A 159 7.75 13.70 -11.12
N ARG A 160 9.01 13.86 -10.72
CA ARG A 160 9.52 15.16 -10.23
C ARG A 160 9.44 16.24 -11.31
N ALA A 161 9.75 15.91 -12.56
CA ALA A 161 9.62 16.84 -13.68
C ALA A 161 8.15 17.29 -13.86
N LEU A 162 7.19 16.37 -13.80
CA LEU A 162 5.76 16.70 -13.87
C LEU A 162 5.31 17.63 -12.74
N LEU A 163 5.78 17.39 -11.52
CA LEU A 163 5.49 18.24 -10.36
C LEU A 163 6.07 19.65 -10.52
N GLN A 164 7.31 19.76 -11.00
CA GLN A 164 7.97 21.04 -11.25
C GLN A 164 7.24 21.88 -12.30
N HIS A 165 6.69 21.22 -13.33
CA HIS A 165 5.91 21.87 -14.39
C HIS A 165 4.41 22.02 -14.04
N LYS A 166 3.97 21.59 -12.85
CA LYS A 166 2.56 21.62 -12.40
C LYS A 166 1.59 20.91 -13.35
N VAL A 167 2.06 19.90 -14.08
CA VAL A 167 1.25 19.09 -15.01
C VAL A 167 0.88 17.72 -14.43
N GLY A 168 1.36 17.39 -13.23
CA GLY A 168 1.18 16.09 -12.58
C GLY A 168 -0.15 15.88 -11.84
N SER A 169 -1.18 16.71 -12.05
CA SER A 169 -2.40 16.69 -11.22
C SER A 169 -3.14 15.34 -11.25
N TYR A 170 -3.24 14.69 -12.41
CA TYR A 170 -3.87 13.36 -12.53
C TYR A 170 -3.04 12.26 -11.86
N ALA A 171 -1.71 12.32 -11.98
CA ALA A 171 -0.82 11.39 -11.30
C ALA A 171 -0.98 11.50 -9.77
N GLU A 172 -1.06 12.71 -9.22
CA GLU A 172 -1.30 12.94 -7.79
C GLU A 172 -2.67 12.41 -7.32
N GLN A 173 -3.70 12.56 -8.16
CA GLN A 173 -5.03 12.00 -7.86
C GLN A 173 -4.99 10.47 -7.78
N PHE A 174 -4.39 9.80 -8.76
CA PHE A 174 -4.21 8.35 -8.72
C PHE A 174 -3.32 7.90 -7.56
N GLU A 175 -2.34 8.73 -7.18
CA GLU A 175 -1.51 8.47 -6.01
C GLU A 175 -2.33 8.45 -4.71
N GLY A 176 -3.15 9.47 -4.49
CA GLY A 176 -4.03 9.51 -3.33
C GLY A 176 -5.09 8.40 -3.37
N LEU A 177 -5.66 8.08 -4.53
CA LEU A 177 -6.64 6.99 -4.68
C LEU A 177 -6.03 5.62 -4.40
N TYR A 178 -4.82 5.31 -4.88
CA TYR A 178 -4.19 4.03 -4.53
C TYR A 178 -3.89 3.99 -3.03
N ALA A 179 -3.45 5.10 -2.42
CA ALA A 179 -3.15 5.15 -0.99
C ALA A 179 -4.41 4.95 -0.15
N LEU A 180 -5.52 5.59 -0.54
CA LEU A 180 -6.85 5.44 0.04
C LEU A 180 -7.31 3.99 -0.02
N MET A 181 -7.29 3.36 -1.21
CA MET A 181 -7.76 1.99 -1.37
C MET A 181 -6.92 0.99 -0.58
N ARG A 182 -5.60 1.19 -0.49
CA ARG A 182 -4.74 0.38 0.38
C ARG A 182 -5.10 0.55 1.86
N GLY A 183 -5.32 1.78 2.30
CA GLY A 183 -5.79 2.09 3.65
C GLY A 183 -7.12 1.40 3.97
N TRP A 184 -8.13 1.58 3.12
CA TRP A 184 -9.45 0.94 3.28
C TRP A 184 -9.42 -0.58 3.21
N THR A 185 -8.57 -1.17 2.37
CA THR A 185 -8.32 -2.62 2.38
C THR A 185 -7.87 -3.08 3.77
N THR A 186 -6.98 -2.32 4.39
CA THR A 186 -6.43 -2.62 5.72
C THR A 186 -7.51 -2.46 6.79
N VAL A 187 -8.26 -1.36 6.78
CA VAL A 187 -9.40 -1.11 7.70
C VAL A 187 -10.44 -2.22 7.59
N ALA A 188 -10.82 -2.60 6.37
CA ALA A 188 -11.83 -3.62 6.13
C ALA A 188 -11.38 -5.00 6.64
N TRP A 189 -10.12 -5.37 6.43
CA TRP A 189 -9.55 -6.60 7.01
C TRP A 189 -9.51 -6.55 8.55
N MET A 190 -9.07 -5.43 9.12
CA MET A 190 -9.07 -5.24 10.58
C MET A 190 -10.49 -5.31 11.15
N SER A 191 -11.49 -4.77 10.44
CA SER A 191 -12.91 -4.88 10.78
C SER A 191 -13.35 -6.33 10.87
N VAL A 192 -13.03 -7.18 9.88
CA VAL A 192 -13.35 -8.62 9.95
C VAL A 192 -12.82 -9.23 11.25
N VAL A 193 -11.54 -9.03 11.52
CA VAL A 193 -10.86 -9.69 12.65
C VAL A 193 -11.36 -9.15 14.00
N TYR A 194 -11.56 -7.85 14.11
CA TYR A 194 -12.08 -7.21 15.32
C TYR A 194 -13.50 -7.69 15.65
N HIS A 195 -14.41 -7.70 14.67
CA HIS A 195 -15.79 -8.16 14.88
C HIS A 195 -15.87 -9.66 15.14
N LEU A 196 -15.00 -10.48 14.54
CA LEU A 196 -14.87 -11.89 14.90
C LEU A 196 -14.39 -12.07 16.35
N GLY A 197 -13.51 -11.20 16.84
CA GLY A 197 -13.11 -11.15 18.25
C GLY A 197 -14.31 -10.95 19.17
N TRP A 198 -15.15 -9.95 18.87
CA TRP A 198 -16.41 -9.71 19.60
C TRP A 198 -17.34 -10.94 19.59
N ILE A 199 -17.55 -11.55 18.43
CA ILE A 199 -18.41 -12.75 18.32
C ILE A 199 -17.82 -13.93 19.11
N GLY A 200 -16.49 -14.10 19.07
CA GLY A 200 -15.77 -15.17 19.76
C GLY A 200 -15.85 -15.06 21.28
N GLY A 201 -15.60 -13.86 21.83
CA GLY A 201 -15.72 -13.60 23.28
C GLY A 201 -17.11 -13.91 23.84
N ARG A 202 -18.15 -13.78 22.99
CA ARG A 202 -19.53 -14.11 23.33
C ARG A 202 -19.87 -15.59 23.18
N SER A 203 -19.53 -16.20 22.05
CA SER A 203 -20.08 -17.50 21.65
C SER A 203 -19.44 -18.65 22.42
N ILE A 204 -18.28 -18.41 23.03
CA ILE A 204 -17.52 -19.46 23.69
C ILE A 204 -16.90 -18.96 25.00
N PRO A 205 -17.74 -18.56 25.99
CA PRO A 205 -17.25 -17.99 27.24
C PRO A 205 -16.36 -18.95 28.04
N ASP A 206 -16.52 -20.27 27.82
CA ASP A 206 -15.68 -21.30 28.45
C ASP A 206 -14.34 -21.52 27.73
N LEU A 207 -14.22 -21.21 26.43
CA LEU A 207 -12.94 -21.34 25.70
C LEU A 207 -12.09 -20.07 25.76
N VAL A 208 -12.70 -18.90 25.92
CA VAL A 208 -11.99 -17.63 26.07
C VAL A 208 -12.36 -16.97 27.40
N PRO A 209 -11.94 -17.53 28.56
CA PRO A 209 -12.02 -16.83 29.83
C PRO A 209 -11.46 -15.41 29.73
N VAL A 210 -11.98 -14.45 30.50
CA VAL A 210 -11.48 -13.05 30.48
C VAL A 210 -9.96 -12.99 30.61
N TRP A 211 -9.37 -13.80 31.50
CA TRP A 211 -7.93 -13.87 31.68
C TRP A 211 -7.17 -14.35 30.44
N THR A 212 -7.77 -15.19 29.58
CA THR A 212 -7.17 -15.59 28.29
C THR A 212 -7.23 -14.48 27.26
N ALA A 213 -8.27 -13.64 27.27
CA ALA A 213 -8.36 -12.48 26.39
C ALA A 213 -7.34 -11.40 26.82
N GLU A 214 -7.21 -11.14 28.12
CA GLU A 214 -6.19 -10.25 28.68
C GLU A 214 -4.77 -10.76 28.41
N ALA A 215 -4.50 -12.04 28.69
CA ALA A 215 -3.20 -12.65 28.41
C ALA A 215 -2.88 -12.67 26.91
N GLY A 216 -3.87 -12.96 26.06
CA GLY A 216 -3.75 -12.94 24.60
C GLY A 216 -3.46 -11.53 24.08
N LEU A 217 -4.14 -10.52 24.60
CA LEU A 217 -3.89 -9.12 24.25
C LEU A 217 -2.51 -8.66 24.73
N ALA A 218 -2.10 -9.01 25.95
CA ALA A 218 -0.78 -8.71 26.49
C ALA A 218 0.33 -9.38 25.68
N ALA A 219 0.16 -10.67 25.33
CA ALA A 219 1.11 -11.42 24.50
C ALA A 219 1.20 -10.84 23.08
N ALA A 220 0.06 -10.50 22.46
CA ALA A 220 0.04 -9.87 21.14
C ALA A 220 0.68 -8.47 21.18
N GLY A 221 0.42 -7.68 22.21
CA GLY A 221 1.05 -6.38 22.44
C GLY A 221 2.57 -6.50 22.61
N ALA A 222 3.04 -7.45 23.43
CA ALA A 222 4.45 -7.75 23.58
C ALA A 222 5.09 -8.19 22.25
N ALA A 223 4.40 -9.03 21.46
CA ALA A 223 4.86 -9.45 20.15
C ALA A 223 4.94 -8.28 19.14
N VAL A 224 3.98 -7.34 19.16
CA VAL A 224 4.02 -6.12 18.35
C VAL A 224 5.21 -5.25 18.74
N ILE A 225 5.48 -5.07 20.04
CA ILE A 225 6.64 -4.31 20.52
C ILE A 225 7.95 -4.98 20.10
N ALA A 226 8.07 -6.30 20.32
CA ALA A 226 9.25 -7.07 19.95
C ALA A 226 9.50 -7.02 18.43
N TYR A 227 8.43 -7.13 17.63
CA TYR A 227 8.50 -6.97 16.19
C TYR A 227 8.90 -5.55 15.79
N GLY A 228 8.37 -4.51 16.42
CA GLY A 228 8.78 -3.12 16.18
C GLY A 228 10.27 -2.88 16.47
N ILE A 229 10.80 -3.46 17.56
CA ILE A 229 12.23 -3.43 17.88
C ILE A 229 13.04 -4.17 16.80
N HIS A 230 12.57 -5.34 16.35
CA HIS A 230 13.21 -6.08 15.27
C HIS A 230 13.20 -5.26 13.97
N ASP A 231 12.07 -4.70 13.57
CA ASP A 231 11.91 -3.94 12.33
C ASP A 231 12.79 -2.68 12.36
N TYR A 232 12.83 -1.96 13.48
CA TYR A 232 13.75 -0.84 13.68
C TYR A 232 15.22 -1.23 13.50
N ARG A 233 15.66 -2.36 14.11
CA ARG A 233 17.02 -2.88 13.93
C ARG A 233 17.31 -3.23 12.48
N ARG A 234 16.33 -3.85 11.81
CA ARG A 234 16.41 -4.26 10.41
C ARG A 234 16.48 -3.04 9.48
N GLU A 235 15.67 -2.01 9.69
CA GLU A 235 15.71 -0.77 8.92
C GLU A 235 17.06 -0.06 9.10
N ARG A 236 17.57 -0.02 10.34
CA ARG A 236 18.92 0.50 10.62
C ARG A 236 20.00 -0.24 9.83
N ASP A 237 19.91 -1.56 9.70
CA ASP A 237 20.84 -2.36 8.90
C ASP A 237 20.71 -2.11 7.40
N VAL A 238 19.49 -1.93 6.88
CA VAL A 238 19.24 -1.55 5.48
C VAL A 238 19.85 -0.17 5.19
N ARG A 239 19.66 0.81 6.07
CA ARG A 239 20.26 2.15 5.95
C ARG A 239 21.79 2.11 5.99
N ARG A 240 22.37 1.12 6.68
CA ARG A 240 23.82 0.85 6.73
C ARG A 240 24.31 0.00 5.56
N LEU A 241 23.47 -0.29 4.57
CA LEU A 241 23.77 -1.14 3.42
C LEU A 241 24.22 -2.56 3.80
N ARG A 242 23.88 -3.02 5.02
CA ARG A 242 24.25 -4.35 5.53
C ARG A 242 23.27 -5.44 5.09
N ARG A 243 22.05 -5.04 4.72
CA ARG A 243 20.99 -5.94 4.26
C ARG A 243 20.21 -5.30 3.11
N PRO A 244 19.71 -6.10 2.16
CA PRO A 244 18.79 -5.60 1.15
C PRO A 244 17.44 -5.19 1.78
N PRO A 245 16.75 -4.20 1.22
CA PRO A 245 15.40 -3.86 1.64
C PRO A 245 14.45 -5.05 1.38
N VAL A 246 13.61 -5.40 2.36
CA VAL A 246 12.56 -6.42 2.14
C VAL A 246 11.33 -5.73 1.57
N LEU A 247 10.82 -6.28 0.47
CA LEU A 247 9.68 -5.73 -0.26
C LEU A 247 8.32 -6.16 0.32
N TYR A 248 8.29 -7.22 1.14
CA TYR A 248 7.08 -7.77 1.74
C TYR A 248 7.38 -8.40 3.10
N ASP A 249 6.73 -7.90 4.15
CA ASP A 249 6.87 -8.41 5.52
C ASP A 249 5.52 -8.33 6.27
N PRO A 250 4.63 -9.32 6.10
CA PRO A 250 3.25 -9.23 6.60
C PRO A 250 3.15 -9.44 8.12
N TRP A 251 4.25 -9.77 8.81
CA TRP A 251 4.21 -10.19 10.22
C TRP A 251 3.69 -9.10 11.14
N GLY A 252 4.17 -7.86 10.99
CA GLY A 252 3.67 -6.74 11.79
C GLY A 252 2.15 -6.57 11.66
N PHE A 253 1.62 -6.69 10.44
CA PHE A 253 0.18 -6.63 10.22
C PHE A 253 -0.55 -7.82 10.85
N ARG A 254 -0.06 -9.05 10.70
CA ARG A 254 -0.66 -10.25 11.30
C ARG A 254 -0.73 -10.16 12.83
N LEU A 255 0.33 -9.66 13.47
CA LEU A 255 0.38 -9.47 14.92
C LEU A 255 -0.63 -8.42 15.38
N VAL A 256 -0.75 -7.30 14.67
CA VAL A 256 -1.75 -6.28 14.98
C VAL A 256 -3.17 -6.81 14.77
N THR A 257 -3.43 -7.57 13.71
CA THR A 257 -4.75 -8.19 13.51
C THR A 257 -5.07 -9.19 14.63
N LEU A 258 -4.09 -9.97 15.08
CA LEU A 258 -4.28 -10.89 16.21
C LEU A 258 -4.58 -10.12 17.51
N ALA A 259 -3.86 -9.02 17.77
CA ALA A 259 -4.15 -8.16 18.91
C ALA A 259 -5.58 -7.58 18.84
N LEU A 260 -6.05 -7.18 17.66
CA LEU A 260 -7.41 -6.68 17.46
C LEU A 260 -8.48 -7.75 17.71
N PHE A 261 -8.22 -9.01 17.39
CA PHE A 261 -9.13 -10.11 17.74
C PHE A 261 -9.31 -10.21 19.26
N PHE A 262 -8.20 -10.29 20.01
CA PHE A 262 -8.25 -10.38 21.47
C PHE A 262 -8.82 -9.12 22.11
N PHE A 263 -8.51 -7.95 21.54
CA PHE A 263 -9.10 -6.69 21.98
C PHE A 263 -10.62 -6.69 21.80
N GLY A 264 -11.13 -7.14 20.64
CA GLY A 264 -12.57 -7.26 20.41
C GLY A 264 -13.24 -8.23 21.39
N ALA A 265 -12.62 -9.39 21.64
CA ALA A 265 -13.11 -10.36 22.62
C ALA A 265 -13.15 -9.77 24.04
N LEU A 266 -12.07 -9.11 24.48
CA LEU A 266 -11.99 -8.49 25.80
C LEU A 266 -13.03 -7.39 25.97
N VAL A 267 -13.17 -6.50 24.99
CA VAL A 267 -14.15 -5.41 25.04
C VAL A 267 -15.57 -5.98 25.13
N GLU A 268 -15.91 -7.03 24.38
CA GLU A 268 -17.22 -7.68 24.51
C GLU A 268 -17.48 -8.13 25.94
N THR A 269 -16.50 -8.78 26.60
CA THR A 269 -16.68 -9.26 27.97
C THR A 269 -16.89 -8.15 29.00
N GLN A 270 -16.30 -6.97 28.77
CA GLN A 270 -16.36 -5.82 29.69
C GLN A 270 -17.60 -4.94 29.47
N VAL A 271 -18.10 -4.86 28.23
CA VAL A 271 -19.22 -3.99 27.86
C VAL A 271 -20.57 -4.68 28.08
N ARG A 272 -20.61 -5.94 28.52
CA ARG A 272 -21.87 -6.69 28.73
C ARG A 272 -22.85 -5.95 29.64
N PRO A 273 -23.97 -5.40 29.12
CA PRO A 273 -25.08 -5.09 30.00
C PRO A 273 -25.63 -6.40 30.58
N ALA A 274 -26.15 -6.36 31.81
CA ALA A 274 -26.69 -7.53 32.50
C ALA A 274 -27.90 -8.17 31.76
N SER A 275 -28.51 -7.44 30.82
CA SER A 275 -29.49 -7.99 29.88
C SER A 275 -28.76 -8.75 28.78
N ALA A 276 -29.00 -10.07 28.70
CA ALA A 276 -28.41 -10.94 27.70
C ALA A 276 -28.53 -10.33 26.29
N LEU A 277 -27.39 -9.95 25.69
CA LEU A 277 -27.34 -9.53 24.30
C LEU A 277 -28.11 -10.54 23.45
N GLN A 278 -28.96 -10.06 22.55
CA GLN A 278 -29.80 -10.92 21.71
C GLN A 278 -28.95 -11.55 20.59
N TRP A 279 -29.35 -12.73 20.09
CA TRP A 279 -28.70 -13.37 18.93
C TRP A 279 -28.67 -12.46 17.69
N SER A 280 -29.60 -11.51 17.59
CA SER A 280 -29.61 -10.45 16.58
C SER A 280 -28.28 -9.71 16.50
N THR A 281 -27.65 -9.37 17.64
CA THR A 281 -26.35 -8.68 17.65
C THR A 281 -25.26 -9.52 16.99
N VAL A 282 -25.20 -10.81 17.30
CA VAL A 282 -24.22 -11.73 16.71
C VAL A 282 -24.38 -11.78 15.20
N TYR A 283 -25.62 -11.92 14.71
CA TYR A 283 -25.89 -11.93 13.28
C TYR A 283 -25.54 -10.60 12.60
N THR A 284 -25.81 -9.47 13.25
CA THR A 284 -25.42 -8.15 12.72
C THR A 284 -23.90 -8.02 12.62
N LEU A 285 -23.15 -8.34 13.68
CA LEU A 285 -21.69 -8.26 13.66
C LEU A 285 -21.08 -9.24 12.64
N ALA A 286 -21.65 -10.44 12.50
CA ALA A 286 -21.24 -11.40 11.47
C ALA A 286 -21.51 -10.89 10.06
N GLY A 287 -22.67 -10.26 9.83
CA GLY A 287 -23.00 -9.60 8.57
C GLY A 287 -22.04 -8.46 8.23
N VAL A 288 -21.71 -7.61 9.21
CA VAL A 288 -20.73 -6.52 9.06
C VAL A 288 -19.34 -7.07 8.75
N ALA A 289 -18.91 -8.14 9.42
CA ALA A 289 -17.64 -8.81 9.14
C ALA A 289 -17.63 -9.40 7.72
N ALA A 290 -18.71 -10.06 7.29
CA ALA A 290 -18.81 -10.62 5.94
C ALA A 290 -18.75 -9.53 4.85
N ILE A 291 -19.53 -8.44 5.01
CA ILE A 291 -19.50 -7.29 4.10
C ILE A 291 -18.11 -6.66 4.08
N SER A 292 -17.48 -6.48 5.24
CA SER A 292 -16.11 -5.96 5.35
C SER A 292 -15.11 -6.85 4.61
N GLY A 293 -15.25 -8.18 4.69
CA GLY A 293 -14.41 -9.12 3.94
C GLY A 293 -14.55 -8.95 2.42
N VAL A 294 -15.78 -8.83 1.92
CA VAL A 294 -16.04 -8.58 0.49
C VAL A 294 -15.46 -7.24 0.05
N LEU A 295 -15.67 -6.18 0.85
CA LEU A 295 -15.11 -4.86 0.59
C LEU A 295 -13.58 -4.88 0.60
N ALA A 296 -12.93 -5.61 1.51
CA ALA A 296 -11.49 -5.75 1.56
C ALA A 296 -10.93 -6.34 0.25
N LEU A 297 -11.57 -7.38 -0.28
CA LEU A 297 -11.18 -7.98 -1.57
C LEU A 297 -11.38 -7.00 -2.75
N ARG A 298 -12.50 -6.27 -2.76
CA ARG A 298 -12.78 -5.26 -3.78
C ARG A 298 -11.79 -4.10 -3.73
N PHE A 299 -11.55 -3.51 -2.56
CA PHE A 299 -10.58 -2.45 -2.38
C PHE A 299 -9.16 -2.91 -2.72
N HIS A 300 -8.80 -4.16 -2.44
CA HIS A 300 -7.50 -4.71 -2.84
C HIS A 300 -7.33 -4.77 -4.37
N SER A 301 -8.38 -5.16 -5.09
CA SER A 301 -8.36 -5.18 -6.56
C SER A 301 -8.26 -3.75 -7.14
N VAL A 302 -9.06 -2.82 -6.61
CA VAL A 302 -9.04 -1.41 -7.05
C VAL A 302 -7.71 -0.73 -6.70
N TYR A 303 -7.10 -1.10 -5.58
CA TYR A 303 -5.76 -0.67 -5.20
C TYR A 303 -4.71 -1.00 -6.28
N HIS A 304 -4.68 -2.25 -6.78
CA HIS A 304 -3.76 -2.64 -7.84
C HIS A 304 -4.05 -1.95 -9.17
N TYR A 305 -5.33 -1.69 -9.45
CA TYR A 305 -5.73 -0.91 -10.63
C TYR A 305 -5.15 0.51 -10.56
N PHE A 306 -5.41 1.26 -9.47
CA PHE A 306 -4.90 2.63 -9.34
C PHE A 306 -3.38 2.70 -9.24
N ALA A 307 -2.72 1.69 -8.66
CA ALA A 307 -1.25 1.61 -8.69
C ALA A 307 -0.71 1.50 -10.13
N GLY A 308 -1.40 0.76 -11.01
CA GLY A 308 -1.09 0.69 -12.43
C GLY A 308 -1.33 2.03 -13.14
N SER A 309 -2.55 2.58 -13.00
CA SER A 309 -2.93 3.85 -13.63
C SER A 309 -2.05 5.02 -13.18
N PHE A 310 -1.60 5.03 -11.92
CA PHE A 310 -0.63 6.02 -11.43
C PHE A 310 0.67 5.97 -12.24
N ALA A 311 1.26 4.78 -12.37
CA ALA A 311 2.53 4.63 -13.05
C ALA A 311 2.42 4.92 -14.56
N GLU A 312 1.34 4.46 -15.19
CA GLU A 312 1.02 4.75 -16.59
C GLU A 312 0.86 6.26 -16.83
N THR A 313 0.09 6.94 -15.98
CA THR A 313 -0.16 8.38 -16.07
C THR A 313 1.14 9.18 -15.96
N VAL A 314 2.03 8.83 -15.02
CA VAL A 314 3.36 9.48 -14.91
C VAL A 314 4.15 9.35 -16.20
N TYR A 315 4.21 8.15 -16.80
CA TYR A 315 4.97 7.97 -18.03
C TYR A 315 4.34 8.65 -19.24
N ARG A 316 3.02 8.55 -19.39
CA ARG A 316 2.26 9.19 -20.47
C ARG A 316 2.35 10.71 -20.42
N ASP A 317 2.17 11.29 -19.22
CA ASP A 317 2.17 12.73 -19.06
C ASP A 317 3.60 13.29 -19.21
N PHE A 318 4.62 12.54 -18.75
CA PHE A 318 6.03 12.92 -18.96
C PHE A 318 6.40 12.88 -20.45
N TYR A 319 5.98 11.83 -21.15
CA TYR A 319 6.14 11.73 -22.61
C TYR A 319 5.52 12.93 -23.33
N SER A 320 4.31 13.33 -22.92
CA SER A 320 3.59 14.46 -23.51
C SER A 320 4.27 15.79 -23.20
N LEU A 321 4.73 15.99 -21.96
CA LEU A 321 5.45 17.19 -21.53
C LEU A 321 6.68 17.44 -22.40
N GLU A 322 7.55 16.43 -22.55
CA GLU A 322 8.80 16.56 -23.31
C GLU A 322 8.56 16.68 -24.82
N ARG A 323 7.48 16.10 -25.35
CA ARG A 323 7.16 16.16 -26.78
C ARG A 323 6.56 17.50 -27.21
N TYR A 324 5.74 18.13 -26.37
CA TYR A 324 5.02 19.36 -26.72
C TYR A 324 5.63 20.64 -26.11
N GLN A 325 6.57 20.51 -25.17
CA GLN A 325 7.42 21.61 -24.73
C GLN A 325 8.90 21.36 -25.12
N PRO A 326 9.22 21.13 -26.41
CA PRO A 326 10.60 20.95 -26.81
C PRO A 326 11.33 22.29 -26.65
N GLY A 327 12.02 22.45 -25.52
CA GLY A 327 13.04 23.46 -25.29
C GLY A 327 12.60 24.92 -25.47
N THR A 328 12.23 25.56 -24.36
CA THR A 328 12.58 26.97 -24.12
C THR A 328 14.10 27.24 -24.16
N GLU A 329 14.93 26.21 -24.37
CA GLU A 329 16.36 26.30 -24.64
C GLU A 329 16.70 27.06 -25.94
N SER A 330 15.77 27.23 -26.90
CA SER A 330 16.02 28.09 -28.07
C SER A 330 15.93 29.60 -27.76
N ALA A 331 15.30 30.01 -26.66
CA ALA A 331 15.17 31.42 -26.29
C ALA A 331 16.43 31.99 -25.57
N GLY A 332 17.32 31.12 -25.10
CA GLY A 332 18.56 31.51 -24.40
C GLY A 332 19.77 31.73 -25.33
N ALA A 333 19.77 31.16 -26.53
CA ALA A 333 20.88 31.27 -27.47
C ALA A 333 20.98 32.66 -28.14
N THR A 334 19.86 33.39 -28.27
CA THR A 334 19.84 34.72 -28.92
C THR A 334 20.20 35.88 -27.99
N ARG A 335 20.45 35.64 -26.69
CA ARG A 335 20.75 36.71 -25.71
C ARG A 335 22.24 36.85 -25.37
N ARG A 336 23.13 36.12 -26.03
CA ARG A 336 24.60 36.25 -25.87
C ARG A 336 25.30 37.05 -26.98
N GLU A 337 24.56 37.64 -27.91
CA GLU A 337 25.12 38.49 -28.99
C GLU A 337 24.73 39.97 -28.88
N ARG A 338 24.47 40.49 -27.66
CA ARG A 338 24.34 41.95 -27.46
C ARG A 338 25.15 42.44 -26.28
#